data_AF-A0A1R3X750-F1
#
_entry.id   AF-A0A1R3X750-F1
#
_cell.length_a   1.000
_cell.length_b   1.000
_cell.length_c   1.000
_cell.angle_alpha   90.00
_cell.angle_beta   90.00
_cell.angle_gamma   90.00
#
_symmetry.space_group_name_H-M   'P 1'
#
loop_
_entity.id
_entity.type
_entity.pdbx_description
1 polymer ?
#
loop_
_entity_poly.entity_id
_entity_poly.type
_entity_poly.pdbx_seq_one_letter_code
_entity_poly.pdbx_strand_id
1 'polypeptide(L)'
;MLQGIGILLVLQLTGEVVSGLLSLPVPGPVMGMILLFAWLCWRGRVPQSLDTVARGLLARLSLLYVPAGVGIIQYLADLRSDGVAIAVAVVASTVLAIIVTGLALQWLLRRPAPQDAP
;
A
#
# COMPACT_ATOMS: atom_id res chain seq x y z
N MET A 1 -10.10 8.22 20.11
CA MET A 1 -8.98 8.55 19.22
C MET A 1 -7.65 7.91 19.66
N LEU A 2 -7.18 8.12 20.90
CA LEU A 2 -5.93 7.49 21.38
C LEU A 2 -5.88 5.97 21.20
N GLN A 3 -6.95 5.26 21.55
CA GLN A 3 -7.00 3.81 21.36
C GLN A 3 -6.82 3.38 19.89
N GLY A 4 -7.44 4.08 18.94
CA GLY A 4 -7.31 3.77 17.51
C GLY A 4 -5.91 4.04 16.99
N ILE A 5 -5.32 5.18 17.37
CA ILE A 5 -3.92 5.52 17.04
C ILE A 5 -2.96 4.49 17.67
N GLY A 6 -3.18 4.12 18.93
CA GLY A 6 -2.37 3.13 19.64
C GLY A 6 -2.39 1.77 18.96
N ILE A 7 -3.57 1.30 18.50
CA ILE A 7 -3.67 0.06 17.73
C ILE A 7 -2.87 0.15 16.43
N LEU A 8 -3.03 1.23 15.66
CA LEU A 8 -2.28 1.44 14.42
C LEU A 8 -0.77 1.45 14.66
N LEU A 9 -0.30 2.22 15.65
CA LEU A 9 1.12 2.35 15.97
C LEU A 9 1.72 1.05 16.50
N VAL A 10 1.04 0.33 17.38
CA VAL A 10 1.55 -0.94 17.92
C VAL A 10 1.71 -1.96 16.80
N LEU A 11 0.73 -2.08 15.91
CA LEU A 11 0.80 -3.01 14.79
C LEU A 11 1.85 -2.60 13.75
N GLN A 12 1.97 -1.28 13.47
CA GLN A 12 3.03 -0.72 12.65
C GLN A 12 4.43 -1.01 13.20
N LEU A 13 4.65 -0.75 14.50
CA LEU A 13 5.92 -1.01 15.19
C LEU A 13 6.23 -2.50 15.23
N THR A 14 5.23 -3.34 15.46
CA THR A 14 5.40 -4.80 15.41
C THR A 14 5.79 -5.25 14.01
N GLY A 15 5.16 -4.70 12.97
CA GLY A 15 5.51 -4.96 11.58
C GLY A 15 6.95 -4.54 11.23
N GLU A 16 7.38 -3.39 11.74
CA GLU A 16 8.77 -2.89 11.60
C GLU A 16 9.77 -3.84 12.27
N VAL A 17 9.51 -4.23 13.53
CA VAL A 17 10.37 -5.15 14.27
C VAL A 17 10.43 -6.52 13.58
N VAL A 18 9.31 -7.06 13.13
CA VAL A 18 9.26 -8.35 12.42
C VAL A 18 10.00 -8.26 11.09
N SER A 19 9.76 -7.21 10.29
CA SER A 19 10.46 -6.98 9.02
C SER A 19 11.98 -6.91 9.22
N GLY A 20 12.44 -6.14 10.21
CA GLY A 20 13.85 -5.99 10.54
C GLY A 20 14.48 -7.27 11.08
N LEU A 21 13.84 -7.97 12.03
CA LEU A 21 14.39 -9.19 12.63
C LEU A 21 14.47 -10.35 11.63
N LEU A 22 13.47 -10.51 10.78
CA LEU A 22 13.44 -11.58 9.78
C LEU A 22 14.15 -11.17 8.47
N SER A 23 14.66 -9.95 8.37
CA SER A 23 15.30 -9.40 7.16
C SER A 23 14.42 -9.57 5.92
N LEU A 24 13.11 -9.36 6.09
CA LEU A 24 12.14 -9.54 5.01
C LEU A 24 12.32 -8.43 3.96
N PRO A 25 12.18 -8.73 2.65
CA PRO A 25 12.26 -7.73 1.58
C PRO A 25 11.00 -6.84 1.49
N VAL A 26 10.29 -6.67 2.61
CA VAL A 26 8.99 -6.00 2.69
C VAL A 26 9.09 -4.90 3.76
N PRO A 27 8.74 -3.64 3.45
CA PRO A 27 8.78 -2.56 4.43
C PRO A 27 7.89 -2.86 5.65
N GLY A 28 8.34 -2.46 6.84
CA GLY A 28 7.59 -2.63 8.08
C GLY A 28 6.13 -2.14 8.04
N PRO A 29 5.79 -0.99 7.40
CA PRO A 29 4.40 -0.57 7.25
C PRO A 29 3.49 -1.55 6.51
N VAL A 30 4.01 -2.21 5.47
CA VAL A 30 3.25 -3.22 4.73
C VAL A 30 3.00 -4.43 5.62
N MET A 31 4.01 -4.84 6.41
CA MET A 31 3.85 -5.92 7.38
C MET A 31 2.84 -5.55 8.48
N GLY A 32 2.86 -4.30 8.97
CA GLY A 32 1.88 -3.77 9.92
C GLY A 32 0.45 -3.80 9.38
N MET A 33 0.26 -3.51 8.09
CA MET A 33 -1.05 -3.65 7.41
C MET A 33 -1.52 -5.10 7.37
N ILE A 34 -0.64 -6.05 7.06
CA ILE A 34 -0.98 -7.48 7.06
C ILE A 34 -1.39 -7.95 8.47
N LEU A 35 -0.64 -7.54 9.49
CA LEU A 35 -0.97 -7.84 10.90
C LEU A 35 -2.31 -7.23 11.31
N LEU A 36 -2.57 -5.97 10.94
CA LEU A 36 -3.84 -5.32 11.18
C LEU A 36 -4.99 -6.05 10.50
N PHE A 37 -4.82 -6.43 9.24
CA PHE A 37 -5.82 -7.19 8.50
C PHE A 37 -6.11 -8.53 9.17
N ALA A 38 -5.07 -9.30 9.52
CA ALA A 38 -5.22 -10.58 10.23
C ALA A 38 -5.95 -10.41 11.58
N TRP A 39 -5.60 -9.37 12.34
CA TRP A 39 -6.27 -9.05 13.61
C TRP A 39 -7.74 -8.66 13.42
N LEU A 40 -8.07 -7.90 12.37
CA LEU A 40 -9.46 -7.55 12.04
C LEU A 40 -10.26 -8.78 11.60
N CYS A 41 -9.66 -9.69 10.81
CA CYS A 41 -10.29 -10.96 10.44
C CYS A 41 -10.59 -11.81 11.68
N TRP A 42 -9.62 -11.95 12.59
CA TRP A 42 -9.81 -12.69 13.83
C TRP A 42 -10.89 -12.06 14.73
N ARG A 43 -10.93 -10.73 14.79
CA ARG A 43 -11.93 -9.99 15.59
C ARG A 43 -13.33 -9.99 14.97
N GLY A 44 -13.43 -10.14 13.65
CA GLY A 44 -14.69 -10.11 12.89
C GLY A 44 -15.39 -8.75 12.82
N ARG A 45 -14.81 -7.69 13.39
CA ARG A 45 -15.39 -6.33 13.37
C ARG A 45 -14.32 -5.26 13.53
N VAL A 46 -14.54 -4.11 12.91
CA VAL A 46 -13.68 -2.93 13.06
C VAL A 46 -14.08 -2.17 14.34
N PRO A 47 -13.14 -1.84 15.24
CA PRO A 47 -13.42 -0.98 16.38
C PRO A 47 -13.80 0.42 15.92
N GLN A 48 -14.84 1.02 16.50
CA GLN A 48 -15.28 2.38 16.14
C GLN A 48 -14.16 3.43 16.35
N SER A 49 -13.34 3.24 17.38
CA SER A 49 -12.18 4.11 17.65
C SER A 49 -11.11 4.02 16.57
N LEU A 50 -10.94 2.85 15.94
CA LEU A 50 -10.02 2.63 14.83
C LEU A 50 -10.59 3.22 13.53
N ASP A 51 -11.87 2.98 13.23
CA ASP A 51 -12.54 3.53 12.03
C ASP A 51 -12.50 5.06 12.02
N THR A 52 -12.80 5.69 13.16
CA THR A 52 -12.76 7.15 13.30
C THR A 52 -11.37 7.71 13.02
N VAL A 53 -10.32 7.07 13.54
CA VAL A 53 -8.93 7.50 13.33
C VAL A 53 -8.50 7.25 11.88
N ALA A 54 -8.79 6.07 11.33
CA ALA A 54 -8.45 5.72 9.95
C ALA A 54 -9.09 6.71 8.97
N ARG A 55 -10.40 6.99 9.09
CA ARG A 55 -11.09 8.00 8.26
C ARG A 55 -10.49 9.40 8.43
N GLY A 56 -10.13 9.77 9.66
CA GLY A 56 -9.47 11.03 9.95
C GLY A 56 -8.13 11.17 9.21
N LEU A 57 -7.27 10.15 9.29
CA LEU A 57 -5.99 10.11 8.60
C LEU A 57 -6.16 10.09 7.08
N LEU A 58 -7.08 9.26 6.56
CA LEU A 58 -7.41 9.18 5.13
C LEU A 58 -7.85 10.52 4.55
N ALA A 59 -8.74 11.24 5.28
CA ALA A 59 -9.21 12.56 4.86
C ALA A 59 -8.11 13.63 4.84
N ARG A 60 -6.98 13.39 5.52
CA ARG A 60 -5.84 14.31 5.63
C ARG A 60 -4.56 13.71 5.08
N LEU A 61 -4.67 12.71 4.21
CA LEU A 61 -3.50 12.04 3.61
C LEU A 61 -2.59 13.01 2.88
N SER A 62 -3.14 14.06 2.25
CA SER A 62 -2.35 15.12 1.62
C SER A 62 -1.34 15.74 2.58
N LEU A 63 -1.73 15.99 3.84
CA LEU A 63 -0.82 16.48 4.89
C LEU A 63 0.23 15.43 5.26
N LEU A 64 -0.15 14.15 5.31
CA LEU A 64 0.76 13.05 5.62
C LEU A 64 1.78 12.77 4.50
N TYR A 65 1.49 13.19 3.26
CA TYR A 65 2.44 13.12 2.15
C TYR A 65 3.41 14.30 2.09
N VAL A 66 3.16 15.40 2.81
CA VAL A 66 4.07 16.56 2.84
C VAL A 66 5.48 16.16 3.30
N PRO A 67 5.69 15.42 4.41
CA PRO A 67 7.02 15.00 4.82
C PRO A 67 7.75 14.15 3.76
N ALA A 68 7.02 13.26 3.08
CA ALA A 68 7.57 12.47 1.98
C ALA A 68 8.00 13.37 0.81
N GLY A 69 7.20 14.38 0.46
CA GLY A 69 7.52 15.36 -0.57
C GLY A 69 8.72 16.24 -0.23
N VAL A 70 8.83 16.69 1.03
CA VAL A 70 9.99 17.48 1.48
C VAL A 70 11.29 16.67 1.39
N GLY A 71 11.24 15.35 1.60
CA GLY A 71 12.38 14.46 1.39
C GLY A 71 12.94 14.51 -0.03
N ILE A 72 12.08 14.67 -1.05
CA ILE A 72 12.47 14.73 -2.46
C ILE A 72 13.28 15.99 -2.78
N ILE A 73 13.11 17.07 -2.01
CA ILE A 73 13.85 18.33 -2.21
C ILE A 73 15.37 18.11 -2.09
N GLN A 74 15.81 17.10 -1.34
CA GLN A 74 17.23 16.73 -1.24
C GLN A 74 17.84 16.25 -2.58
N TYR A 75 17.01 15.77 -3.50
CA TYR A 75 17.40 15.25 -4.82
C TYR A 75 16.95 16.17 -5.96
N LEU A 76 16.67 17.44 -5.66
CA LEU A 76 16.08 18.37 -6.63
C LEU A 76 17.03 18.66 -7.81
N ALA A 77 18.34 18.55 -7.62
CA ALA A 77 19.32 18.70 -8.69
C ALA A 77 19.21 17.57 -9.72
N ASP A 78 19.20 16.32 -9.25
CA ASP A 78 19.04 15.12 -10.10
C ASP A 78 17.66 15.12 -10.78
N LEU A 79 16.62 15.54 -10.05
CA LEU A 79 15.27 15.66 -10.61
C LEU A 79 15.17 16.74 -11.70
N ARG A 80 16.04 17.76 -11.69
CA ARG A 80 16.08 18.77 -12.75
C ARG A 80 16.79 18.28 -14.01
N SER A 81 17.85 17.48 -13.88
CA SER A 81 18.53 16.90 -15.04
C SER A 81 17.71 15.80 -15.69
N ASP A 82 17.14 14.90 -14.88
CA ASP A 82 16.52 13.67 -15.38
C ASP A 82 14.99 13.64 -15.23
N GLY A 83 14.38 14.75 -14.77
CA GLY A 83 12.95 14.79 -14.44
C GLY A 83 12.01 14.39 -15.57
N VAL A 84 12.35 14.74 -16.81
CA VAL A 84 11.58 14.31 -18.00
C VAL A 84 11.69 12.80 -18.20
N ALA A 85 12.89 12.24 -18.09
CA ALA A 85 13.11 10.80 -18.22
C ALA A 85 12.38 10.02 -17.09
N ILE A 86 12.45 10.52 -15.86
CA ILE A 86 11.72 9.96 -14.71
C ILE A 86 10.21 10.02 -14.94
N ALA A 87 9.67 11.18 -15.36
CA ALA A 87 8.25 11.33 -15.62
C ALA A 87 7.75 10.38 -16.71
N VAL A 88 8.47 10.27 -17.81
CA VAL A 88 8.14 9.32 -18.90
C VAL A 88 8.23 7.88 -18.40
N ALA A 89 9.28 7.51 -17.66
CA ALA A 89 9.44 6.17 -17.12
C ALA A 89 8.30 5.80 -16.16
N VAL A 90 7.90 6.71 -15.26
CA VAL A 90 6.80 6.49 -14.31
C VAL A 90 5.46 6.34 -15.04
N VAL A 91 5.13 7.26 -15.95
CA VAL A 91 3.86 7.23 -16.69
C VAL A 91 3.78 6.00 -17.59
N ALA A 92 4.83 5.73 -18.38
CA ALA A 92 4.86 4.60 -19.29
C ALA A 92 4.81 3.26 -18.54
N SER A 93 5.60 3.09 -17.46
CA SER A 93 5.56 1.87 -16.65
C SER A 93 4.21 1.66 -15.96
N THR A 94 3.57 2.73 -15.46
CA THR A 94 2.25 2.65 -14.84
C THR A 94 1.18 2.21 -15.85
N VAL A 95 1.15 2.84 -17.02
CA VAL A 95 0.22 2.48 -18.10
C VAL A 95 0.45 1.03 -18.54
N LEU A 96 1.71 0.64 -18.73
CA LEU A 96 2.06 -0.72 -19.14
C LEU A 96 1.65 -1.74 -18.08
N ALA A 97 1.91 -1.47 -16.79
CA ALA A 97 1.50 -2.34 -15.69
C ALA A 97 -0.02 -2.53 -15.65
N ILE A 98 -0.80 -1.46 -15.86
CA ILE A 98 -2.27 -1.52 -15.93
C ILE A 98 -2.72 -2.37 -17.11
N ILE A 99 -2.17 -2.16 -18.31
CA ILE A 99 -2.52 -2.93 -19.51
C ILE A 99 -2.20 -4.41 -19.31
N VAL A 100 -0.98 -4.74 -18.87
CA VAL A 100 -0.54 -6.12 -18.67
C VAL A 100 -1.40 -6.81 -17.61
N THR A 101 -1.69 -6.16 -16.49
CA THR A 101 -2.55 -6.71 -15.44
C THR A 101 -3.98 -6.95 -15.97
N GLY A 102 -4.53 -5.99 -16.73
CA GLY A 102 -5.84 -6.13 -17.35
C GLY A 102 -5.91 -7.29 -18.35
N LEU A 103 -4.89 -7.45 -19.19
CA LEU A 103 -4.80 -8.58 -20.13
C LEU A 103 -4.62 -9.92 -19.41
N ALA A 104 -3.79 -9.97 -18.36
CA ALA A 104 -3.59 -11.16 -17.56
C ALA A 104 -4.90 -11.63 -16.89
N LEU A 105 -5.67 -10.69 -16.32
CA LEU A 105 -6.99 -10.98 -15.76
C LEU A 105 -7.97 -11.48 -16.84
N GLN A 106 -8.02 -10.81 -18.01
CA GLN A 106 -8.85 -11.27 -19.12
C GLN A 106 -8.46 -12.69 -19.58
N TRP A 107 -7.17 -13.01 -19.64
CA TRP A 107 -6.70 -14.33 -20.00
C TRP A 107 -7.10 -15.39 -18.98
N LEU A 108 -6.95 -15.10 -17.68
CA LEU A 108 -7.32 -16.02 -16.60
C LEU A 108 -8.83 -16.28 -16.56
N LEU A 109 -9.65 -15.25 -16.80
CA LEU A 109 -11.11 -15.33 -16.79
C LEU A 109 -11.71 -15.88 -18.10
N ARG A 110 -10.93 -15.94 -19.19
CA ARG A 110 -11.35 -16.51 -20.49
C ARG A 110 -11.24 -18.03 -20.59
N ARG A 111 -10.86 -18.74 -19.51
CA ARG A 111 -10.93 -20.21 -19.53
C ARG A 111 -12.40 -20.65 -19.70
N PRO A 112 -12.75 -21.38 -20.78
CA PRO A 112 -14.10 -21.91 -20.95
C PRO A 112 -14.42 -22.84 -19.79
N ALA A 113 -15.60 -22.68 -19.19
CA ALA A 113 -16.16 -23.69 -18.32
C ALA A 113 -16.16 -25.03 -19.07
N PRO A 114 -15.77 -26.16 -18.43
CA PRO A 114 -15.98 -27.48 -19.01
C PRO A 114 -17.44 -27.56 -19.45
N GLN A 115 -17.67 -27.81 -20.74
CA GLN A 115 -18.99 -28.12 -21.26
C GLN A 115 -19.51 -29.30 -20.45
N ASP A 116 -20.58 -29.06 -19.68
CA ASP A 116 -21.36 -30.12 -19.07
C ASP A 116 -21.71 -31.11 -20.18
N ALA A 117 -21.06 -32.27 -20.13
CA ALA A 117 -21.28 -33.36 -21.06
C ALA A 117 -22.73 -33.87 -20.89
N PRO A 118 -23.38 -34.28 -21.99
CA PRO A 118 -24.81 -34.56 -22.06
C PRO A 118 -25.28 -35.71 -21.16
#